data_AF-A0A9D8SC34-F1
#
_entry.id   AF-A0A9D8SC34-F1
#
_cell.length_a   1.000
_cell.length_b   1.000
_cell.length_c   1.000
_cell.angle_alpha   90.00
_cell.angle_beta   90.00
_cell.angle_gamma   90.00
#
_symmetry.space_group_name_H-M   'P 1'
#
loop_
_entity.id
_entity.type
_entity.pdbx_description
1 polymer ?
#
loop_
_entity_poly.entity_id
_entity_poly.type
_entity_poly.pdbx_seq_one_letter_code
_entity_poly.pdbx_strand_id
1 'polypeptide(L)'
;MALLEVKNIRKSFGKSEVLKGIDFSLDKGKVLSIIGSSGSGKTTLLRCLNFLETPNEGTISVDGNIIFNAEDTHRMSDDEIRKNRLHFGLVFQQFNLFPQYTVLDNITLAPKLRLNEEKLTKDEKKHRIDCITENAWELLKKVGLTEKSGHYPCQLSGGQQQRVA
;
A
#
# COMPACT_ATOMS: atom_id res chain seq x y z
N MET A 1 10.36 -20.10 3.37
CA MET A 1 11.09 -18.91 2.85
C MET A 1 10.30 -17.69 3.28
N ALA A 2 10.98 -16.63 3.71
CA ALA A 2 10.33 -15.41 4.14
C ALA A 2 9.64 -14.73 2.95
N LEU A 3 8.41 -14.28 3.15
CA LEU A 3 7.67 -13.49 2.15
C LEU A 3 8.22 -12.06 2.09
N LEU A 4 8.60 -11.50 3.24
CA LEU A 4 9.25 -10.20 3.35
C LEU A 4 10.51 -10.36 4.17
N GLU A 5 11.63 -9.86 3.65
CA GLU A 5 12.89 -9.78 4.38
C GLU A 5 13.37 -8.33 4.41
N VAL A 6 13.78 -7.88 5.57
CA VAL A 6 14.26 -6.52 5.82
C VAL A 6 15.58 -6.63 6.55
N LYS A 7 16.63 -6.05 5.98
CA LYS A 7 17.99 -6.13 6.53
C LYS A 7 18.62 -4.76 6.67
N ASN A 8 19.15 -4.48 7.87
CA ASN A 8 19.87 -3.28 8.26
C ASN A 8 19.22 -1.98 7.76
N ILE A 9 17.88 -1.88 7.80
CA ILE A 9 17.20 -0.66 7.34
C ILE A 9 17.51 0.49 8.29
N ARG A 10 18.07 1.57 7.73
CA ARG A 10 18.33 2.83 8.43
C ARG A 10 17.65 3.99 7.74
N LYS A 11 17.24 4.98 8.53
CA LYS A 11 16.60 6.20 8.04
C LYS A 11 16.87 7.35 8.99
N SER A 12 17.36 8.44 8.43
CA SER A 12 17.63 9.70 9.09
C SER A 12 16.91 10.84 8.40
N PHE A 13 16.44 11.81 9.19
CA PHE A 13 15.94 13.09 8.70
C PHE A 13 16.88 14.19 9.20
N GLY A 14 17.72 14.71 8.30
CA GLY A 14 18.83 15.58 8.68
C GLY A 14 19.77 14.86 9.65
N LYS A 15 19.93 15.42 10.86
CA LYS A 15 20.80 14.86 11.92
C LYS A 15 20.10 13.82 12.81
N SER A 16 18.79 13.61 12.65
CA SER A 16 18.02 12.71 13.50
C SER A 16 17.94 11.33 12.87
N GLU A 17 18.63 10.35 13.45
CA GLU A 17 18.53 8.94 13.07
C GLU A 17 17.28 8.31 13.72
N VAL A 18 16.30 7.95 12.87
CA VAL A 18 14.99 7.43 13.29
C VAL A 18 14.95 5.90 13.24
N LEU A 19 15.46 5.30 12.17
CA LEU A 19 15.64 3.84 12.08
C LEU A 19 17.13 3.53 12.16
N LYS A 20 17.51 2.64 13.08
CA LYS A 20 18.90 2.41 13.51
C LYS A 20 19.41 1.00 13.21
N GLY A 21 19.16 0.50 12.00
CA GLY A 21 19.53 -0.86 11.60
C GLY A 21 18.47 -1.84 12.07
N ILE A 22 17.36 -1.87 11.33
CA ILE A 22 16.24 -2.76 11.61
C ILE A 22 16.35 -4.01 10.73
N ASP A 23 16.31 -5.18 11.38
CA ASP A 23 16.37 -6.50 10.76
C ASP A 23 15.16 -7.33 11.19
N PHE A 24 14.40 -7.85 10.21
CA PHE A 24 13.37 -8.85 10.48
C PHE A 24 12.98 -9.60 9.20
N SER A 25 12.34 -10.75 9.38
CA SER A 25 11.69 -11.49 8.32
C SER A 25 10.25 -11.82 8.69
N LEU A 26 9.40 -11.96 7.67
CA LEU A 26 8.00 -12.32 7.82
C LEU A 26 7.64 -13.42 6.83
N ASP A 27 7.24 -14.58 7.33
CA ASP A 27 6.76 -15.67 6.50
C ASP A 27 5.33 -15.45 6.01
N LYS A 28 4.99 -16.08 4.87
CA LYS A 28 3.64 -16.00 4.29
C LYS A 28 2.57 -16.47 5.28
N GLY A 29 1.52 -15.67 5.43
CA GLY A 29 0.39 -15.96 6.34
C GLY A 29 0.67 -15.68 7.82
N LYS A 30 1.85 -15.17 8.16
CA LYS A 30 2.16 -14.70 9.53
C LYS A 30 1.78 -13.24 9.69
N VAL A 31 1.56 -12.85 10.94
CA VAL A 31 1.27 -11.48 11.34
C VAL A 31 2.40 -10.99 12.23
N LEU A 32 2.99 -9.84 11.88
CA LEU A 32 4.00 -9.15 12.70
C LEU A 32 3.39 -7.87 13.27
N SER A 33 3.56 -7.67 14.57
CA SER A 33 3.15 -6.45 15.27
C SER A 33 4.36 -5.65 15.71
N ILE A 34 4.36 -4.34 15.47
CA ILE A 34 5.43 -3.42 15.87
C ILE A 34 4.88 -2.47 16.94
N ILE A 35 5.47 -2.49 18.13
CA ILE A 35 5.03 -1.72 19.30
C ILE A 35 6.18 -0.85 19.79
N GLY A 36 5.86 0.35 20.27
CA GLY A 36 6.86 1.30 20.78
C GLY A 36 6.24 2.65 21.09
N SER A 37 6.95 3.51 21.83
CA SER A 37 6.51 4.87 22.18
C SER A 37 6.25 5.76 20.96
N SER A 38 5.51 6.86 21.15
CA SER A 38 5.37 7.86 20.08
C SER A 38 6.75 8.37 19.65
N GLY A 39 6.96 8.53 18.34
CA GLY A 39 8.25 8.95 17.78
C GLY A 39 9.30 7.85 17.64
N SER A 40 9.03 6.59 18.03
CA SER A 40 9.99 5.49 17.94
C SER A 40 10.28 4.96 16.51
N GLY A 41 9.84 5.65 15.46
CA GLY A 41 10.10 5.27 14.07
C GLY A 41 9.15 4.24 13.44
N LYS A 42 8.11 3.75 14.13
CA LYS A 42 7.18 2.72 13.59
C LYS A 42 6.55 3.11 12.24
N THR A 43 5.97 4.30 12.18
CA THR A 43 5.35 4.82 10.95
C THR A 43 6.39 5.04 9.85
N THR A 44 7.60 5.46 10.22
CA THR A 44 8.73 5.59 9.28
C THR A 44 9.10 4.25 8.69
N LEU A 45 9.19 3.19 9.51
CA LEU A 45 9.46 1.84 9.03
C LEU A 45 8.38 1.37 8.05
N LEU A 46 7.09 1.49 8.39
CA LEU A 46 6.00 1.11 7.48
C LEU A 46 6.02 1.91 6.17
N ARG A 47 6.36 3.21 6.22
CA ARG A 47 6.51 4.04 5.03
C ARG A 47 7.72 3.64 4.18
N CYS A 48 8.81 3.19 4.81
CA CYS A 48 9.96 2.63 4.11
C CYS A 48 9.61 1.35 3.36
N LEU A 49 8.86 0.44 3.99
CA LEU A 49 8.43 -0.82 3.36
C LEU A 49 7.54 -0.57 2.13
N ASN A 50 6.64 0.42 2.20
CA ASN A 50 5.75 0.76 1.09
C ASN A 50 6.28 1.90 0.19
N PHE A 51 7.59 2.19 0.22
CA PHE A 51 8.23 3.20 -0.64
C PHE A 51 7.60 4.61 -0.59
N LEU A 52 6.93 4.97 0.51
CA LEU A 52 6.51 6.34 0.79
C LEU A 52 7.66 7.15 1.39
N GLU A 53 8.66 6.47 1.94
CA GLU A 53 9.93 7.00 2.37
C GLU A 53 11.05 6.12 1.81
N THR A 54 12.14 6.71 1.34
CA THR A 54 13.32 5.93 0.92
C THR A 54 14.26 5.73 2.11
N PRO A 55 14.61 4.49 2.49
CA PRO A 55 15.67 4.23 3.46
C PRO A 55 17.00 4.86 3.04
N ASN A 56 17.88 5.14 4.00
CA ASN A 56 19.25 5.58 3.70
C ASN A 56 20.19 4.39 3.48
N GLU A 57 19.98 3.29 4.19
CA GLU A 57 20.78 2.07 4.10
C GLU A 57 19.89 0.83 4.23
N GLY A 58 20.46 -0.32 3.87
CA GLY A 58 19.86 -1.64 4.01
C GLY A 58 19.16 -2.15 2.75
N THR A 59 18.49 -3.29 2.89
CA THR A 59 17.81 -3.98 1.79
C THR A 59 16.41 -4.43 2.18
N ILE A 60 15.52 -4.47 1.19
CA ILE A 60 14.16 -5.00 1.31
C ILE A 60 13.96 -6.01 0.18
N SER A 61 13.53 -7.22 0.52
CA SER A 61 13.15 -8.24 -0.45
C SER A 61 11.73 -8.75 -0.21
N VAL A 62 11.02 -9.06 -1.30
CA VAL A 62 9.69 -9.66 -1.29
C VAL A 62 9.69 -10.89 -2.17
N ASP A 63 9.26 -12.02 -1.60
CA ASP A 63 9.23 -13.33 -2.26
C ASP A 63 10.60 -13.71 -2.87
N GLY A 64 11.68 -13.41 -2.13
CA GLY A 64 13.07 -13.64 -2.56
C GLY A 64 13.63 -12.62 -3.56
N ASN A 65 12.82 -11.70 -4.09
CA ASN A 65 13.26 -10.66 -5.02
C ASN A 65 13.64 -9.39 -4.25
N ILE A 66 14.86 -8.89 -4.45
CA ILE A 66 15.29 -7.61 -3.88
C ILE A 66 14.54 -6.49 -4.60
N ILE A 67 13.75 -5.73 -3.85
CA ILE A 67 12.96 -4.60 -4.35
C ILE A 67 13.56 -3.24 -3.95
N PHE A 68 14.48 -3.25 -3.00
CA PHE A 68 15.28 -2.08 -2.62
C PHE A 68 16.64 -2.53 -2.11
N ASN A 69 17.69 -1.87 -2.59
CA ASN A 69 19.03 -1.98 -2.07
C ASN A 69 19.68 -0.59 -2.07
N ALA A 70 20.11 -0.12 -0.91
CA ALA A 70 20.74 1.19 -0.77
C ALA A 70 22.14 1.28 -1.41
N GLU A 71 22.79 0.14 -1.65
CA GLU A 71 24.11 0.07 -2.30
C GLU A 71 24.02 0.14 -3.83
N ASP A 72 22.82 0.03 -4.39
CA ASP A 72 22.64 0.13 -5.84
C ASP A 72 23.00 1.54 -6.31
N THR A 73 23.91 1.63 -7.27
CA THR A 73 24.32 2.90 -7.89
C THR A 73 23.24 3.49 -8.80
N HIS A 74 22.29 2.65 -9.22
CA HIS A 74 21.13 3.06 -9.99
C HIS A 74 20.06 3.63 -9.06
N ARG A 75 19.70 4.89 -9.28
CA ARG A 75 18.55 5.49 -8.63
C ARG A 75 17.29 4.94 -9.31
N MET A 76 16.45 4.24 -8.54
CA MET A 76 15.16 3.76 -9.01
C MET A 76 14.35 4.89 -9.65
N SER A 77 13.84 4.61 -10.84
CA SER A 77 12.86 5.45 -11.53
C SER A 77 11.51 5.42 -10.82
N ASP A 78 10.68 6.43 -11.08
CA ASP A 78 9.32 6.49 -10.53
C ASP A 78 8.47 5.27 -10.94
N ASP A 79 8.73 4.74 -12.13
CA ASP A 79 8.07 3.55 -12.66
C ASP A 79 8.44 2.28 -11.90
N GLU A 80 9.72 2.12 -11.52
CA GLU A 80 10.20 1.02 -10.69
C GLU A 80 9.63 1.11 -9.27
N ILE A 81 9.65 2.31 -8.67
CA ILE A 81 9.05 2.55 -7.35
C ILE A 81 7.56 2.21 -7.39
N ARG A 82 6.85 2.63 -8.45
CA ARG A 82 5.42 2.35 -8.61
C ARG A 82 5.14 0.85 -8.72
N LYS A 83 5.94 0.10 -9.47
CA LYS A 83 5.83 -1.36 -9.55
C LYS A 83 6.04 -2.00 -8.18
N ASN A 84 7.05 -1.55 -7.43
CA ASN A 84 7.35 -2.12 -6.12
C ASN A 84 6.25 -1.85 -5.09
N ARG A 85 5.57 -0.69 -5.17
CA ARG A 85 4.39 -0.39 -4.33
C ARG A 85 3.23 -1.36 -4.55
N LEU A 86 3.12 -2.00 -5.72
CA LEU A 86 2.03 -2.95 -5.98
C LEU A 86 2.13 -4.24 -5.15
N HIS A 87 3.29 -4.50 -4.52
CA HIS A 87 3.43 -5.61 -3.58
C HIS A 87 2.78 -5.34 -2.22
N PHE A 88 2.43 -4.09 -1.91
CA PHE A 88 1.98 -3.68 -0.57
C PHE A 88 0.61 -3.00 -0.63
N GLY A 89 -0.30 -3.43 0.24
CA GLY A 89 -1.47 -2.65 0.64
C GLY A 89 -1.18 -1.91 1.93
N LEU A 90 -1.57 -0.63 2.02
CA LEU A 90 -1.39 0.18 3.22
C LEU A 90 -2.69 0.86 3.62
N VAL A 91 -3.19 0.52 4.80
CA VAL A 91 -4.30 1.21 5.46
C VAL A 91 -3.71 2.24 6.41
N PHE A 92 -4.00 3.51 6.17
CA PHE A 92 -3.50 4.62 6.98
C PHE A 92 -4.33 4.82 8.26
N GLN A 93 -3.73 5.44 9.27
CA GLN A 93 -4.43 5.81 10.51
C GLN A 93 -5.55 6.82 10.26
N GLN A 94 -5.30 7.80 9.40
CA GLN A 94 -6.34 8.61 8.77
C GLN A 94 -6.60 7.96 7.42
N PHE A 95 -7.76 7.34 7.22
CA PHE A 95 -8.03 6.40 6.13
C PHE A 95 -7.79 6.91 4.71
N ASN A 96 -7.59 8.22 4.53
CA ASN A 96 -7.21 8.87 3.27
C ASN A 96 -8.15 8.53 2.10
N LEU A 97 -9.43 8.33 2.40
CA LEU A 97 -10.47 8.21 1.38
C LEU A 97 -10.62 9.54 0.64
N PHE A 98 -10.85 9.48 -0.67
CA PHE A 98 -11.14 10.65 -1.49
C PHE A 98 -12.55 11.16 -1.16
N PRO A 99 -12.68 12.34 -0.52
CA PRO A 99 -13.97 12.83 0.01
C PRO A 99 -14.98 13.14 -1.09
N GLN A 100 -14.51 13.44 -2.30
CA GLN A 100 -15.33 13.73 -3.48
C GLN A 100 -15.86 12.49 -4.20
N TYR A 101 -15.45 11.30 -3.78
CA TYR A 101 -15.80 10.03 -4.41
C TYR A 101 -16.67 9.19 -3.48
N THR A 102 -17.59 8.42 -4.07
CA THR A 102 -18.39 7.45 -3.31
C THR A 102 -17.51 6.30 -2.79
N VAL A 103 -18.05 5.45 -1.91
CA VAL A 103 -17.38 4.23 -1.46
C VAL A 103 -16.98 3.35 -2.65
N LEU A 104 -17.91 3.13 -3.59
CA LEU A 104 -17.62 2.32 -4.78
C LEU A 104 -16.55 2.97 -5.66
N ASP A 105 -16.56 4.29 -5.80
CA ASP A 105 -15.53 5.00 -6.55
C ASP A 105 -14.17 4.89 -5.89
N ASN A 106 -14.08 5.04 -4.56
CA ASN A 106 -12.84 4.88 -3.81
C ASN A 106 -12.22 3.49 -4.01
N ILE A 107 -13.03 2.42 -3.94
CA ILE A 107 -12.56 1.03 -4.11
C ILE A 107 -12.14 0.75 -5.56
N THR A 108 -12.88 1.31 -6.53
CA THR A 108 -12.64 1.02 -7.96
C THR A 108 -11.60 1.93 -8.61
N LEU A 109 -11.22 3.05 -7.97
CA LEU A 109 -10.34 4.07 -8.54
C LEU A 109 -8.97 3.51 -8.95
N ALA A 110 -8.25 2.87 -8.03
CA ALA A 110 -6.89 2.37 -8.31
C ALA A 110 -6.87 1.30 -9.42
N PRO A 111 -7.75 0.28 -9.42
CA PRO A 111 -7.87 -0.66 -10.55
C PRO A 111 -8.20 0.03 -11.88
N LYS A 112 -9.12 1.00 -11.88
CA LYS A 112 -9.50 1.75 -13.10
C LYS A 112 -8.34 2.59 -13.64
N LEU A 113 -7.56 3.23 -12.77
CA LEU A 113 -6.39 4.01 -13.18
C LEU A 113 -5.32 3.11 -13.81
N ARG A 114 -5.10 1.91 -13.27
CA ARG A 114 -4.17 0.93 -13.84
C ARG A 114 -4.56 0.51 -15.26
N LEU A 115 -5.85 0.32 -15.55
CA LEU A 115 -6.31 0.00 -16.90
C LEU A 115 -5.98 1.09 -17.93
N ASN A 116 -5.83 2.36 -17.52
CA ASN A 116 -5.48 3.44 -18.45
C ASN A 116 -4.03 3.36 -18.94
N GLU A 117 -3.20 2.55 -18.29
CA GLU A 117 -1.80 2.34 -18.67
C GLU A 117 -1.64 1.16 -19.63
N GLU A 118 -2.69 0.35 -19.77
CA GLU A 118 -2.74 -0.79 -20.67
C GLU A 118 -3.25 -0.37 -22.05
N LYS A 119 -2.64 -0.91 -23.11
CA LYS A 119 -3.10 -0.72 -24.49
C LYS A 119 -4.26 -1.66 -24.77
N LEU A 120 -5.47 -1.24 -24.41
CA LEU A 120 -6.71 -2.00 -24.59
C LEU A 120 -7.61 -1.35 -25.65
N THR A 121 -8.36 -2.18 -26.37
CA THR A 121 -9.47 -1.72 -27.20
C THR A 121 -10.62 -1.20 -26.33
N LYS A 122 -11.55 -0.47 -26.94
CA LYS A 122 -12.72 0.08 -26.21
C LYS A 122 -13.56 -1.03 -25.56
N ASP A 123 -13.76 -2.15 -26.26
CA ASP A 123 -14.59 -3.26 -25.78
C ASP A 123 -13.91 -4.03 -24.65
N GLU A 124 -12.61 -4.29 -24.77
CA GLU A 124 -11.82 -4.91 -23.68
C GLU A 124 -11.81 -4.03 -22.43
N LYS A 125 -11.63 -2.72 -22.60
CA LYS A 125 -11.64 -1.77 -21.48
C LYS A 125 -12.98 -1.76 -20.77
N LYS A 126 -14.09 -1.78 -21.51
CA LYS A 126 -15.44 -1.86 -20.94
C LYS A 126 -15.61 -3.15 -20.14
N HIS A 127 -15.25 -4.29 -20.72
CA HIS A 127 -15.33 -5.58 -20.04
C HIS A 127 -14.51 -5.61 -18.74
N ARG A 128 -13.28 -5.06 -18.75
CA ARG A 128 -12.43 -4.98 -17.55
C ARG A 128 -13.03 -4.07 -16.48
N ILE A 129 -13.67 -2.96 -16.85
CA ILE A 129 -14.36 -2.08 -15.92
C ILE A 129 -15.54 -2.80 -15.25
N ASP A 130 -16.29 -3.61 -16.01
CA ASP A 130 -17.38 -4.41 -15.47
C ASP A 130 -16.85 -5.42 -14.43
N CYS A 131 -15.78 -6.17 -14.76
CA CYS A 131 -15.12 -7.08 -13.81
C CYS A 131 -14.58 -6.39 -12.55
N ILE A 132 -14.00 -5.18 -12.68
CA ILE A 132 -13.56 -4.38 -11.52
C ILE A 132 -14.74 -4.04 -10.62
N THR A 133 -15.86 -3.66 -11.23
CA THR A 133 -17.07 -3.26 -10.50
C THR A 133 -17.67 -4.46 -9.77
N GLU A 134 -17.75 -5.63 -10.41
CA GLU A 134 -18.18 -6.89 -9.78
C GLU A 134 -17.29 -7.26 -8.59
N ASN A 135 -15.97 -7.23 -8.75
CA ASN A 135 -15.04 -7.50 -7.65
C ASN A 135 -15.20 -6.50 -6.50
N ALA A 136 -15.43 -5.22 -6.80
CA ALA A 136 -15.69 -4.22 -5.76
C ALA A 136 -16.96 -4.52 -4.96
N TRP A 137 -18.02 -5.00 -5.61
CA TRP A 137 -19.24 -5.45 -4.93
C TRP A 137 -19.00 -6.66 -4.04
N GLU A 138 -18.20 -7.64 -4.48
CA GLU A 138 -17.81 -8.78 -3.66
C GLU A 138 -17.02 -8.37 -2.42
N LEU A 139 -16.05 -7.45 -2.58
CA LEU A 139 -15.28 -6.89 -1.46
C LEU A 139 -16.19 -6.15 -0.48
N LEU A 140 -17.10 -5.32 -0.99
CA LEU A 140 -18.09 -4.60 -0.17
C LEU A 140 -18.99 -5.55 0.62
N LYS A 141 -19.40 -6.67 0.01
CA LYS A 141 -20.17 -7.71 0.68
C LYS A 141 -19.35 -8.36 1.80
N LYS A 142 -18.08 -8.69 1.56
CA LYS A 142 -17.18 -9.27 2.57
C LYS A 142 -16.97 -8.36 3.77
N VAL A 143 -16.89 -7.05 3.57
CA VAL A 143 -16.72 -6.08 4.66
C VAL A 143 -18.04 -5.56 5.24
N GLY A 144 -19.19 -5.98 4.70
CA GLY A 144 -20.52 -5.62 5.19
C GLY A 144 -20.91 -4.16 4.91
N LEU A 145 -20.56 -3.63 3.74
CA LEU A 145 -20.82 -2.23 3.33
C LEU A 145 -21.56 -2.10 1.99
N THR A 146 -22.18 -3.17 1.49
CA THR A 146 -22.91 -3.18 0.22
C THR A 146 -23.94 -2.04 0.10
N GLU A 147 -24.74 -1.81 1.13
CA GLU A 147 -25.77 -0.75 1.13
C GLU A 147 -25.19 0.67 1.17
N LYS A 148 -23.88 0.80 1.45
CA LYS A 148 -23.17 2.09 1.57
C LYS A 148 -22.31 2.39 0.34
N SER A 149 -22.39 1.60 -0.72
CA SER A 149 -21.60 1.78 -1.95
C SER A 149 -21.71 3.18 -2.56
N GLY A 150 -22.91 3.77 -2.54
CA GLY A 150 -23.17 5.13 -3.05
C GLY A 150 -22.93 6.25 -2.05
N HIS A 151 -22.52 5.96 -0.81
CA HIS A 151 -22.27 7.00 0.19
C HIS A 151 -20.89 7.65 -0.01
N TYR A 152 -20.78 8.90 0.39
CA TYR A 152 -19.50 9.62 0.48
C TYR A 152 -18.84 9.42 1.85
N PRO A 153 -17.50 9.58 1.98
CA PRO A 153 -16.80 9.37 3.24
C PRO A 153 -17.35 10.15 4.44
N CYS A 154 -17.83 11.38 4.23
CA CYS A 154 -18.43 12.20 5.30
C CYS A 154 -19.74 11.61 5.87
N GLN A 155 -20.37 10.68 5.15
CA GLN A 155 -21.60 9.99 5.57
C GLN A 155 -21.31 8.65 6.28
N LEU A 156 -20.04 8.35 6.54
CA LEU A 156 -19.57 7.11 7.17
C LEU A 156 -18.98 7.38 8.55
N SER A 157 -19.22 6.45 9.48
CA SER A 157 -18.47 6.39 10.74
C SER A 157 -17.00 6.03 10.52
N GLY A 158 -16.13 6.30 11.50
CA GLY A 158 -14.71 5.97 11.40
C GLY A 158 -14.44 4.49 11.13
N GLY A 159 -15.15 3.58 11.81
CA GLY A 159 -15.00 2.14 11.56
C GLY A 159 -15.57 1.66 10.21
N GLN A 160 -16.48 2.43 9.60
CA GLN A 160 -16.90 2.18 8.22
C GLN A 160 -15.84 2.67 7.24
N GLN A 161 -15.29 3.88 7.44
CA GLN A 161 -14.20 4.39 6.61
C GLN A 161 -12.97 3.47 6.65
N GLN A 162 -12.64 2.91 7.82
CA GLN A 162 -11.57 1.92 7.97
C GLN A 162 -11.76 0.67 7.11
N ARG A 163 -13.01 0.22 6.94
CA ARG A 163 -13.34 -0.98 6.15
C ARG A 163 -13.36 -0.70 4.64
N VAL A 164 -13.45 0.57 4.25
CA VAL A 164 -13.38 0.99 2.84
C VAL A 164 -11.94 1.14 2.37
N ALA A 165 -11.05 1.63 3.24
CA ALA A 165 -9.62 1.79 2.97
C ALA A 165 -8.88 0.46 2.94
#